data_AF-A0A7W4V6R3-F1
#
_entry.id   AF-A0A7W4V6R3-F1
#
_cell.length_a   1.000
_cell.length_b   1.000
_cell.length_c   1.000
_cell.angle_alpha   90.00
_cell.angle_beta   90.00
_cell.angle_gamma   90.00
#
_symmetry.space_group_name_H-M   'P 1'
#
loop_
_entity.id
_entity.type
_entity.pdbx_description
1 polymer ?
#
loop_
_entity_poly.entity_id
_entity_poly.type
_entity_poly.pdbx_seq_one_letter_code
_entity_poly.pdbx_strand_id
1 'polypeptide(L)'
;MDPIRAAEAAIREATPDIVARHRGAGHLTWRLLHQIEDEVVAAVSAAGKANPGIVRMMRASPLMGYPTNDEPADFGSAGAVAVTFSIIVEAWKHVH
;
A
#
# COMPACT_ATOMS: atom_id res chain seq x y z
N MET A 1 18.73 -2.25 14.16
CA MET A 1 17.96 -2.05 12.92
C MET A 1 16.93 -0.98 13.19
N ASP A 2 16.86 0.05 12.34
CA ASP A 2 15.82 1.08 12.46
C ASP A 2 14.45 0.43 12.15
N PRO A 3 13.51 0.41 13.12
CA PRO A 3 12.30 -0.39 12.99
C PRO A 3 11.32 0.21 11.98
N ILE A 4 11.45 1.50 11.66
CA ILE A 4 10.72 2.17 10.57
C ILE A 4 11.24 1.65 9.22
N ARG A 5 12.54 1.71 8.95
CA ARG A 5 13.13 1.16 7.72
C ARG A 5 12.85 -0.32 7.53
N ALA A 6 12.84 -1.11 8.60
CA ALA A 6 12.49 -2.53 8.54
C ALA A 6 11.03 -2.76 8.10
N ALA A 7 10.09 -1.98 8.62
CA ALA A 7 8.69 -2.05 8.21
C ALA A 7 8.51 -1.60 6.75
N GLU A 8 9.14 -0.49 6.35
CA GLU A 8 9.08 -0.01 4.96
C GLU A 8 9.66 -1.04 3.98
N ALA A 9 10.80 -1.66 4.31
CA ALA A 9 11.41 -2.71 3.50
C ALA A 9 10.51 -3.95 3.38
N ALA A 10 9.87 -4.37 4.47
CA ALA A 10 8.93 -5.49 4.43
C ALA A 10 7.71 -5.21 3.55
N ILE A 11 7.17 -3.98 3.60
CA ILE A 11 6.08 -3.53 2.73
C ILE A 11 6.53 -3.60 1.26
N ARG A 12 7.68 -2.98 0.93
CA ARG A 12 8.23 -3.00 -0.45
C ARG A 12 8.52 -4.40 -0.97
N GLU A 13 8.96 -5.32 -0.11
CA GLU A 13 9.20 -6.73 -0.48
C GLU A 13 7.88 -7.45 -0.84
N ALA A 14 6.80 -7.20 -0.11
CA ALA A 14 5.52 -7.87 -0.31
C ALA A 14 4.67 -7.27 -1.45
N THR A 15 4.79 -5.97 -1.72
CA THR A 15 3.89 -5.25 -2.65
C THR A 15 3.88 -5.79 -4.09
N PRO A 16 5.02 -6.08 -4.76
CA PRO A 16 5.01 -6.42 -6.19
C PRO A 16 4.20 -7.67 -6.53
N ASP A 17 4.31 -8.73 -5.71
CA ASP A 17 3.57 -9.99 -5.92
C ASP A 17 2.07 -9.79 -5.76
N ILE A 18 1.65 -9.01 -4.76
CA ILE A 18 0.24 -8.71 -4.51
C ILE A 18 -0.32 -7.83 -5.64
N VAL A 19 0.42 -6.79 -6.05
CA VAL A 19 0.05 -5.94 -7.18
C VAL A 19 -0.12 -6.76 -8.47
N ALA A 20 0.81 -7.69 -8.75
CA ALA A 20 0.75 -8.54 -9.94
C ALA A 20 -0.56 -9.33 -10.04
N ARG A 21 -1.07 -9.85 -8.91
CA ARG A 21 -2.35 -10.58 -8.85
C ARG A 21 -3.55 -9.72 -9.27
N HIS A 22 -3.45 -8.40 -9.11
CA HIS A 22 -4.53 -7.45 -9.39
C HIS A 22 -4.39 -6.72 -10.73
N ARG A 23 -3.29 -6.90 -11.47
CA ARG A 23 -3.06 -6.19 -12.74
C ARG A 23 -4.14 -6.44 -13.80
N GLY A 24 -4.83 -7.57 -13.73
CA GLY A 24 -5.98 -7.88 -14.60
C GLY A 24 -7.16 -6.88 -14.49
N ALA A 25 -7.22 -6.06 -13.44
CA ALA A 25 -8.23 -5.01 -13.28
C ALA A 25 -8.05 -3.82 -14.24
N GLY A 26 -6.88 -3.70 -14.89
CA GLY A 26 -6.56 -2.64 -15.85
C GLY A 26 -6.15 -1.31 -15.21
N HIS A 27 -7.00 -0.74 -14.34
CA HIS A 27 -6.76 0.54 -13.67
C HIS A 27 -6.71 0.39 -12.14
N LEU A 28 -5.86 1.19 -11.49
CA LEU A 28 -5.81 1.28 -10.04
C LEU A 28 -6.91 2.23 -9.56
N THR A 29 -7.99 1.70 -9.01
CA THR A 29 -9.07 2.47 -8.38
C THR A 29 -8.80 2.67 -6.90
N TRP A 30 -9.50 3.61 -6.26
CA TRP A 30 -9.41 3.80 -4.80
C TRP A 30 -9.78 2.54 -4.03
N ARG A 31 -10.88 1.88 -4.41
CA ARG A 31 -11.30 0.61 -3.80
C ARG A 31 -10.23 -0.47 -3.94
N LEU A 32 -9.64 -0.60 -5.14
CA LEU A 32 -8.59 -1.58 -5.37
C LEU A 32 -7.31 -1.26 -4.59
N LEU A 33 -6.94 0.02 -4.51
CA LEU A 33 -5.79 0.49 -3.74
C LEU A 33 -5.93 0.15 -2.25
N HIS A 34 -7.11 0.39 -1.65
CA HIS A 34 -7.40 -0.02 -0.27
C HIS A 34 -7.31 -1.54 -0.09
N GLN A 35 -7.87 -2.32 -1.04
CA GLN A 35 -7.79 -3.77 -1.00
C GLN A 35 -6.33 -4.27 -1.04
N ILE A 36 -5.52 -3.75 -1.96
CA ILE A 36 -4.10 -4.10 -2.06
C ILE A 36 -3.37 -3.72 -0.77
N GLU A 37 -3.68 -2.58 -0.15
CA GLU A 37 -3.08 -2.21 1.13
C GLU A 37 -3.38 -3.24 2.22
N ASP A 38 -4.63 -3.66 2.39
CA ASP A 38 -4.98 -4.68 3.39
C ASP A 38 -4.26 -6.00 3.14
N GLU A 39 -4.14 -6.43 1.87
CA GLU A 39 -3.40 -7.63 1.49
C GLU A 39 -1.90 -7.51 1.80
N VAL A 40 -1.29 -6.36 1.51
CA VAL A 40 0.13 -6.09 1.80
C VAL A 40 0.38 -6.12 3.31
N VAL A 41 -0.45 -5.46 4.10
CA VAL A 41 -0.33 -5.42 5.55
C VAL A 41 -0.53 -6.81 6.15
N ALA A 42 -1.48 -7.58 5.64
CA ALA A 42 -1.69 -8.97 6.07
C ALA A 42 -0.46 -9.84 5.74
N ALA A 43 0.11 -9.72 4.55
CA ALA A 43 1.31 -10.45 4.15
C ALA A 43 2.53 -10.10 5.03
N VAL A 44 2.76 -8.81 5.28
CA VAL A 44 3.85 -8.35 6.17
C VAL A 44 3.66 -8.86 7.60
N SER A 45 2.42 -8.85 8.10
CA SER A 45 2.09 -9.35 9.43
C SER A 45 2.29 -10.86 9.53
N ALA A 46 1.87 -11.62 8.51
CA ALA A 46 2.05 -13.07 8.45
C ALA A 46 3.52 -13.48 8.36
N ALA A 47 4.36 -12.67 7.71
CA ALA A 47 5.81 -12.89 7.63
C ALA A 47 6.53 -12.67 8.97
N GLY A 48 5.94 -11.92 9.91
CA GLY A 48 6.53 -11.65 11.23
C GLY A 48 7.82 -10.81 11.20
N LYS A 49 8.14 -10.19 10.05
CA LYS A 49 9.39 -9.46 9.82
C LYS A 49 9.35 -7.99 10.25
N ALA A 50 8.18 -7.44 10.58
CA ALA A 50 7.99 -6.02 10.91
C ALA A 50 7.14 -5.82 12.17
N ASN A 51 7.38 -4.70 12.88
CA ASN A 51 6.58 -4.33 14.04
C ASN A 51 5.18 -3.87 13.59
N PRO A 52 4.09 -4.51 14.07
CA PRO A 52 2.72 -4.20 13.62
C PRO A 52 2.28 -2.77 13.94
N GLY A 53 2.78 -2.18 15.02
CA GLY A 53 2.49 -0.79 15.36
C GLY A 53 3.06 0.19 14.34
N ILE A 54 4.26 -0.09 13.84
CA ILE A 54 4.92 0.74 12.82
C ILE A 54 4.26 0.56 11.46
N VAL A 55 3.94 -0.68 11.07
CA VAL A 55 3.18 -0.95 9.84
C VAL A 55 1.84 -0.21 9.87
N ARG A 56 1.15 -0.19 11.01
CA ARG A 56 -0.10 0.56 11.19
C ARG A 56 0.08 2.08 11.02
N MET A 57 1.20 2.65 11.45
CA MET A 57 1.50 4.07 11.24
C MET A 57 1.77 4.42 9.77
N MET A 58 2.19 3.44 8.96
CA MET A 58 2.47 3.61 7.52
C MET A 58 1.24 3.43 6.63
N ARG A 59 0.15 2.88 7.17
CA ARG A 59 -1.13 2.72 6.48
C ARG A 59 -1.83 4.04 6.22
N ALA A 60 -2.64 4.07 5.17
CA ALA A 60 -3.66 5.07 4.97
C ALA A 60 -4.62 5.07 6.16
N SER A 61 -4.53 6.15 6.96
CA SER A 61 -5.45 6.34 8.07
C SER A 61 -6.82 6.77 7.52
N PRO A 62 -7.94 6.29 8.10
CA PRO A 62 -9.27 6.81 7.80
C PRO A 62 -9.38 8.33 7.96
N LEU A 63 -8.53 8.93 8.80
CA LEU A 63 -8.46 10.37 9.02
C LEU A 63 -7.89 11.17 7.83
N MET A 64 -7.22 10.52 6.89
CA MET A 64 -6.72 11.18 5.68
C MET A 64 -7.83 11.45 4.64
N GLY A 65 -9.00 10.82 4.80
CA GLY A 65 -10.16 11.07 3.95
C GLY A 65 -10.01 10.58 2.50
N TYR A 66 -9.19 9.56 2.25
CA TYR A 66 -9.09 8.95 0.92
C TYR A 66 -10.46 8.36 0.50
N PRO A 67 -10.86 8.54 -0.78
CA PRO A 67 -12.05 7.88 -1.30
C PRO A 67 -11.93 6.35 -1.23
N THR A 68 -13.07 5.66 -1.23
CA THR A 68 -13.16 4.19 -1.21
C THR A 68 -13.97 3.64 -2.38
N ASN A 69 -14.12 4.44 -3.44
CA ASN A 69 -14.95 4.15 -4.61
C ASN A 69 -14.15 3.53 -5.78
N ASP A 70 -14.82 3.25 -6.89
CA ASP A 70 -14.20 2.71 -8.10
C ASP A 70 -13.62 3.77 -9.03
N GLU A 71 -13.48 5.02 -8.57
CA GLU A 71 -12.80 6.03 -9.36
C GLU A 71 -11.28 5.78 -9.38
N PRO A 72 -10.58 6.18 -10.45
CA PRO A 72 -9.13 6.08 -10.52
C PRO A 72 -8.47 6.73 -9.31
N ALA A 73 -7.50 6.02 -8.72
CA ALA A 73 -6.72 6.53 -7.61
C ALA A 73 -5.79 7.65 -8.12
N ASP A 74 -6.16 8.90 -7.84
CA ASP A 74 -5.36 10.07 -8.14
C ASP A 74 -5.06 10.87 -6.87
N PHE A 75 -3.77 11.03 -6.58
CA PHE A 75 -3.33 11.73 -5.37
C PHE A 75 -3.24 13.25 -5.56
N GLY A 76 -3.48 13.77 -6.77
CA GLY A 76 -3.46 15.20 -7.09
C GLY A 76 -2.29 15.96 -6.42
N SER A 77 -2.63 17.05 -5.73
CA SER A 77 -1.72 17.86 -4.90
C SER A 77 -1.80 17.49 -3.41
N ALA A 78 -2.08 16.23 -3.06
CA ALA A 78 -2.16 15.81 -1.67
C ALA A 78 -0.84 16.13 -0.93
N GLY A 79 -0.93 16.92 0.14
CA GLY A 79 0.24 17.38 0.90
C GLY A 79 0.99 16.27 1.64
N ALA A 80 0.31 15.16 1.96
CA ALA A 80 0.91 13.97 2.55
C ALA A 80 0.21 12.72 1.99
N VAL A 81 1.00 11.75 1.53
CA VAL A 81 0.53 10.45 1.05
C VAL A 81 0.98 9.37 2.01
N ALA A 82 0.08 8.42 2.34
CA ALA A 82 0.46 7.27 3.15
C ALA A 82 1.60 6.46 2.49
N VAL A 83 2.55 6.00 3.30
CA VAL A 83 3.75 5.30 2.81
C VAL A 83 3.37 4.05 2.01
N THR A 84 2.42 3.28 2.52
CA THR A 84 1.84 2.10 1.85
C THR A 84 1.25 2.45 0.49
N PHE A 85 0.42 3.49 0.39
CA PHE A 85 -0.18 3.94 -0.86
C PHE A 85 0.87 4.37 -1.89
N SER A 86 1.88 5.14 -1.46
CA SER A 86 2.99 5.53 -2.34
C SER A 86 3.72 4.31 -2.91
N ILE A 87 4.01 3.31 -2.08
CA ILE A 87 4.70 2.07 -2.49
C ILE A 87 3.82 1.26 -3.45
N ILE A 88 2.51 1.14 -3.18
CA ILE A 88 1.58 0.39 -4.04
C ILE A 88 1.47 1.05 -5.41
N VAL A 89 1.34 2.37 -5.47
CA VAL A 89 1.26 3.12 -6.73
C VAL A 89 2.56 3.02 -7.53
N GLU A 90 3.70 3.09 -6.86
CA GLU A 90 5.00 2.87 -7.49
C GLU A 90 5.09 1.46 -8.08
N ALA A 91 4.75 0.43 -7.30
CA ALA A 91 4.75 -0.95 -7.77
C ALA A 91 3.76 -1.17 -8.94
N TRP A 92 2.58 -0.57 -8.88
CA TRP A 92 1.57 -0.65 -9.94
C TRP A 92 2.08 -0.12 -11.29
N LYS A 93 2.94 0.90 -11.27
CA LYS A 93 3.57 1.45 -12.49
C LYS A 93 4.69 0.58 -13.04
N HIS A 94 5.33 -0.25 -12.21
CA HIS A 94 6.47 -1.06 -12.61
C HIS A 94 6.10 -2.51 -12.97
N VAL A 95 5.02 -3.04 -12.39
CA VAL A 95 4.52 -4.38 -12.69
C VAL A 95 3.64 -4.33 -13.95
N HIS A 96 3.93 -5.18 -14.93
CA HIS A 96 3.24 -5.24 -16.22
C HIS A 96 2.67 -6.63 -16.47
#